data_AF-M6FKA3-F1
#
_entry.id   AF-M6FKA3-F1
#
_cell.length_a   1.000
_cell.length_b   1.000
_cell.length_c   1.000
_cell.angle_alpha   90.00
_cell.angle_beta   90.00
_cell.angle_gamma   90.00
#
_symmetry.space_group_name_H-M   'P 1'
#
loop_
_entity.id
_entity.type
_entity.pdbx_description
1 polymer ?
#
loop_
_entity_poly.entity_id
_entity_poly.type
_entity_poly.pdbx_seq_one_letter_code
_entity_poly.pdbx_strand_id
1 'polypeptide(L)'
;MTRTSLPGIYIRGIGVIGWPLASLLLLLQGKLGKFQVYVEPYRLKKSEIPTILSLVEKGGIVVDTEDNRVREFFPEFISKKDALEKSVVLCDCSPPGVADSRIEEYDTLEYSKIQMFVAQGSEHRFGPQFLYPDARKFLDKKQLPRFLHVSTCNTHTLAGTLRLLIEESPDELGSILEEADFLVIRRDADMAKDDPHVTGPLLVKPEAEWGTHHSRLLNELYSQIGTKLPLTSSSVTINSPYMHLVRFRFRLKKTYRKKSF
;
A
#
# COMPACT_ATOMS: atom_id res chain seq x y z
N MET A 1 -21.43 -27.69 -18.90
CA MET A 1 -21.70 -26.54 -18.00
C MET A 1 -20.38 -25.83 -17.77
N THR A 2 -20.13 -24.74 -18.48
CA THR A 2 -18.94 -23.90 -18.30
C THR A 2 -19.04 -23.25 -16.92
N ARG A 3 -18.30 -23.78 -15.93
CA ARG A 3 -18.03 -23.04 -14.69
C ARG A 3 -17.39 -21.73 -15.13
N THR A 4 -18.12 -20.62 -15.07
CA THR A 4 -17.54 -19.28 -15.19
C THR A 4 -16.43 -19.20 -14.15
N SER A 5 -15.18 -19.12 -14.60
CA SER A 5 -14.02 -18.98 -13.73
C SER A 5 -14.17 -17.68 -12.95
N LEU A 6 -14.04 -17.74 -11.62
CA LEU A 6 -14.05 -16.55 -10.79
C LEU A 6 -12.89 -15.63 -11.20
N PRO A 7 -13.09 -14.30 -11.21
CA PRO A 7 -12.00 -13.35 -11.48
C PRO A 7 -10.87 -13.50 -10.48
N GLY A 8 -9.63 -13.39 -10.95
CA GLY A 8 -8.43 -13.50 -10.14
C GLY A 8 -7.93 -12.16 -9.61
N ILE A 9 -7.37 -12.19 -8.41
CA ILE A 9 -6.50 -11.15 -7.86
C ILE A 9 -5.10 -11.74 -7.79
N TYR A 10 -4.19 -11.15 -8.55
CA TYR A 10 -2.79 -11.57 -8.64
C TYR A 10 -1.94 -10.76 -7.68
N ILE A 11 -1.19 -11.41 -6.79
CA ILE A 11 -0.33 -10.73 -5.82
C ILE A 11 1.12 -11.08 -6.12
N ARG A 12 1.89 -10.07 -6.52
CA ARG A 12 3.30 -10.20 -6.86
C ARG A 12 4.17 -9.79 -5.69
N GLY A 13 4.93 -10.72 -5.14
CA GLY A 13 5.82 -10.52 -3.99
C GLY A 13 5.14 -10.77 -2.65
N ILE A 14 5.48 -11.88 -1.98
CA ILE A 14 4.91 -12.31 -0.70
C ILE A 14 5.84 -11.92 0.47
N GLY A 15 6.13 -10.63 0.55
CA GLY A 15 6.94 -10.04 1.62
C GLY A 15 6.09 -9.50 2.78
N VAL A 16 6.64 -8.52 3.51
CA VAL A 16 6.02 -7.89 4.69
C VAL A 16 4.61 -7.34 4.42
N ILE A 17 4.35 -6.82 3.21
CA ILE A 17 3.00 -6.31 2.85
C ILE A 17 2.22 -7.32 2.00
N GLY A 18 2.88 -8.02 1.08
CA GLY A 18 2.19 -8.97 0.20
C GLY A 18 1.57 -10.15 0.93
N TRP A 19 2.24 -10.71 1.95
CA TRP A 19 1.68 -11.80 2.76
C TRP A 19 0.42 -11.41 3.52
N PRO A 20 0.39 -10.33 4.33
CA PRO A 20 -0.84 -9.96 5.03
C PRO A 20 -1.96 -9.53 4.06
N LEU A 21 -1.63 -8.90 2.93
CA LEU A 21 -2.61 -8.60 1.88
C LEU A 21 -3.23 -9.87 1.31
N ALA A 22 -2.41 -10.87 0.93
CA ALA A 22 -2.88 -12.15 0.42
C ALA A 22 -3.75 -12.88 1.46
N SER A 23 -3.30 -12.92 2.72
CA SER A 23 -4.03 -13.55 3.81
C SER A 23 -5.41 -12.91 4.04
N LEU A 24 -5.48 -11.56 4.01
CA LEU A 24 -6.74 -10.82 4.12
C LEU A 24 -7.67 -11.11 2.93
N LEU A 25 -7.14 -11.11 1.71
CA LEU A 25 -7.92 -11.40 0.51
C LEU A 25 -8.43 -12.84 0.50
N LEU A 26 -7.67 -13.80 1.00
CA LEU A 26 -8.10 -15.20 1.15
C LEU A 26 -9.19 -15.35 2.20
N LEU A 27 -9.11 -14.62 3.31
CA LEU A 27 -10.20 -14.55 4.29
C LEU A 27 -11.48 -13.99 3.67
N LEU A 28 -11.36 -12.94 2.84
CA LEU A 28 -12.49 -12.35 2.12
C LEU A 28 -13.02 -13.29 1.02
N GLN A 29 -12.15 -14.03 0.33
CA GLN A 29 -12.52 -15.06 -0.63
C GLN A 29 -13.40 -16.12 0.05
N GLY A 30 -13.01 -16.61 1.23
CA GLY A 30 -13.81 -17.58 1.98
C GLY A 30 -15.20 -17.07 2.40
N LYS A 31 -15.35 -15.75 2.58
CA LYS A 31 -16.63 -15.12 2.94
C LYS A 31 -17.50 -14.76 1.73
N LEU A 32 -16.88 -14.29 0.64
CA LEU A 32 -17.58 -13.74 -0.52
C LEU A 32 -17.75 -14.76 -1.64
N GLY A 33 -16.78 -15.64 -1.86
CA GLY A 33 -16.79 -16.65 -2.93
C GLY A 33 -16.81 -16.07 -4.35
N LYS A 34 -16.37 -14.82 -4.53
CA LYS A 34 -16.49 -14.06 -5.79
C LYS A 34 -15.20 -13.91 -6.60
N PHE A 35 -14.06 -14.34 -6.06
CA PHE A 35 -12.76 -14.20 -6.71
C PHE A 35 -11.81 -15.31 -6.26
N GLN A 36 -10.66 -15.44 -6.92
CA GLN A 36 -9.54 -16.30 -6.52
C GLN A 36 -8.29 -15.46 -6.26
N VAL A 37 -7.40 -15.93 -5.39
CA VAL A 37 -6.14 -15.26 -5.09
C VAL A 37 -4.96 -16.08 -5.58
N TYR A 38 -4.16 -15.45 -6.44
CA TYR A 38 -2.91 -16.00 -6.99
C TYR A 38 -1.73 -15.34 -6.30
N VAL A 39 -0.77 -16.12 -5.82
CA VAL A 39 0.37 -15.63 -5.04
C VAL A 39 1.68 -15.97 -5.74
N GLU A 40 2.39 -14.94 -6.24
CA GLU A 40 3.72 -15.07 -6.84
C GLU A 40 4.79 -14.72 -5.80
N PRO A 41 5.48 -15.72 -5.20
CA PRO A 41 6.71 -15.45 -4.46
C PRO A 41 7.84 -15.05 -5.43
N TYR A 42 8.82 -14.29 -4.94
CA TYR A 42 9.91 -13.78 -5.78
C TYR A 42 10.95 -14.85 -6.14
N ARG A 43 11.81 -15.25 -5.19
CA ARG A 43 12.73 -16.38 -5.34
C ARG A 43 12.72 -17.13 -4.04
N LEU A 44 11.92 -18.19 -4.00
CA LEU A 44 11.54 -18.87 -2.79
C LEU A 44 12.75 -19.52 -2.11
N LYS A 45 12.98 -19.16 -0.85
CA LYS A 45 13.96 -19.79 0.04
C LYS A 45 13.28 -20.83 0.91
N LYS A 46 14.04 -21.83 1.38
CA LYS A 46 13.52 -22.87 2.28
C LYS A 46 12.87 -22.30 3.55
N SER A 47 13.43 -21.22 4.08
CA SER A 47 12.91 -20.51 5.26
C SER A 47 11.55 -19.84 5.03
N GLU A 48 11.17 -19.59 3.78
CA GLU A 48 9.92 -18.90 3.40
C GLU A 48 8.79 -19.89 3.06
N ILE A 49 9.08 -21.19 2.98
CA ILE A 49 8.09 -22.23 2.68
C ILE A 49 6.89 -22.20 3.65
N PRO A 50 7.07 -22.10 4.99
CA PRO A 50 5.93 -22.04 5.91
C PRO A 50 5.01 -20.83 5.65
N THR A 51 5.61 -19.70 5.26
CA THR A 51 4.87 -18.48 4.92
C THR A 51 3.95 -18.69 3.72
N ILE A 52 4.44 -19.33 2.66
CA ILE A 52 3.63 -19.63 1.47
C ILE A 52 2.62 -20.75 1.74
N LEU A 53 3.01 -21.83 2.44
CA LEU A 53 2.10 -22.91 2.85
C LEU A 53 0.90 -22.37 3.62
N SER A 54 1.11 -21.42 4.53
CA SER A 54 0.02 -20.81 5.28
C SER A 54 -1.00 -20.06 4.41
N LEU A 55 -0.62 -19.62 3.20
CA LEU A 55 -1.54 -19.01 2.23
C LEU A 55 -2.23 -20.10 1.40
N VAL A 56 -1.53 -21.17 1.04
CA VAL A 56 -2.11 -22.33 0.35
C VAL A 56 -3.20 -22.98 1.19
N GLU A 57 -2.97 -23.18 2.49
CA GLU A 57 -3.96 -23.72 3.44
C GLU A 57 -5.21 -22.82 3.54
N LYS A 58 -5.08 -21.53 3.25
CA LYS A 58 -6.21 -20.57 3.19
C LYS A 58 -6.89 -20.53 1.81
N GLY A 59 -6.44 -21.35 0.85
CA GLY A 59 -6.98 -21.42 -0.52
C GLY A 59 -6.26 -20.57 -1.55
N GLY A 60 -5.05 -20.10 -1.25
CA GLY A 60 -4.19 -19.38 -2.19
C GLY A 60 -3.55 -20.30 -3.21
N ILE A 61 -3.50 -19.86 -4.47
CA ILE A 61 -2.92 -20.64 -5.57
C ILE A 61 -1.51 -20.09 -5.84
N VAL A 62 -0.48 -20.91 -5.63
CA VAL A 62 0.91 -20.50 -5.83
C VAL A 62 1.23 -20.40 -7.32
N VAL A 63 1.82 -19.28 -7.72
CA VAL A 63 2.22 -19.02 -9.09
C VAL A 63 3.69 -19.36 -9.29
N ASP A 64 3.95 -20.17 -10.31
CA ASP A 64 5.29 -20.50 -10.78
C ASP A 64 5.69 -19.59 -11.96
N THR A 65 6.86 -18.96 -11.84
CA THR A 65 7.46 -18.12 -12.88
C THR A 65 8.67 -18.78 -13.52
N GLU A 66 8.91 -20.07 -13.27
CA GLU A 66 10.10 -20.85 -13.62
C GLU A 66 11.37 -20.43 -12.86
N ASP A 67 11.57 -19.12 -12.63
CA ASP A 67 12.72 -18.55 -11.93
C ASP A 67 12.56 -18.46 -10.40
N ASN A 68 11.33 -18.59 -9.90
CA ASN A 68 11.01 -18.38 -8.49
C ASN A 68 11.16 -19.64 -7.62
N ARG A 69 11.54 -20.78 -8.21
CA ARG A 69 11.79 -22.07 -7.56
C ARG A 69 10.57 -22.71 -6.90
N VAL A 70 9.34 -22.30 -7.26
CA VAL A 70 8.11 -22.86 -6.68
C VAL A 70 8.01 -24.38 -6.93
N ARG A 71 8.37 -24.84 -8.13
CA ARG A 71 8.34 -26.27 -8.49
C ARG A 71 9.21 -27.16 -7.59
N GLU A 72 10.21 -26.62 -6.93
CA GLU A 72 11.08 -27.38 -6.02
C GLU A 72 10.38 -27.74 -4.69
N PHE A 73 9.36 -26.97 -4.30
CA PHE A 73 8.79 -27.02 -2.95
C PHE A 73 7.28 -27.27 -2.91
N PHE A 74 6.56 -26.94 -3.99
CA PHE A 74 5.11 -27.05 -4.06
C PHE A 74 4.70 -28.00 -5.21
N PRO A 75 3.96 -29.09 -4.92
CA PRO A 75 3.51 -30.04 -5.95
C PRO A 75 2.37 -29.47 -6.81
N GLU A 76 1.57 -28.57 -6.24
CA GLU A 76 0.47 -27.89 -6.92
C GLU A 76 0.83 -26.41 -7.13
N PHE A 77 0.82 -25.99 -8.39
CA PHE A 77 1.07 -24.61 -8.78
C PHE A 77 0.33 -24.31 -10.10
N ILE A 78 0.24 -23.03 -10.42
CA ILE A 78 -0.24 -22.54 -11.72
C ILE A 78 0.89 -21.77 -12.41
N SER A 79 0.95 -21.83 -13.74
CA SER A 79 1.90 -21.02 -14.50
C SER A 79 1.55 -19.53 -14.39
N LYS A 80 2.56 -18.65 -14.40
CA LYS A 80 2.36 -17.18 -14.46
C LYS A 80 1.35 -16.77 -15.53
N LYS A 81 1.52 -17.31 -16.74
CA LYS A 81 0.66 -17.03 -17.89
C LYS A 81 -0.81 -17.37 -17.60
N ASP A 82 -1.08 -18.56 -17.07
CA ASP A 82 -2.45 -19.00 -16.79
C ASP A 82 -3.09 -18.23 -15.63
N ALA A 83 -2.29 -17.84 -14.63
CA ALA A 83 -2.74 -16.99 -13.54
C ALA A 83 -3.10 -15.58 -14.01
N LEU A 84 -2.30 -14.99 -14.90
CA LEU A 84 -2.57 -13.67 -15.49
C LEU A 84 -3.82 -13.68 -16.39
N GLU A 85 -4.02 -14.70 -17.21
CA GLU A 85 -5.23 -14.85 -18.05
C GLU A 85 -6.53 -14.92 -17.22
N LYS A 86 -6.43 -15.40 -15.97
CA LYS A 86 -7.57 -15.50 -15.04
C LYS A 86 -7.71 -14.28 -14.14
N SER A 87 -6.73 -13.37 -14.12
CA SER A 87 -6.70 -12.24 -13.20
C SER A 87 -7.20 -10.96 -13.84
N VAL A 88 -7.82 -10.12 -13.02
CA VAL A 88 -8.33 -8.79 -13.43
C VAL A 88 -7.72 -7.67 -12.60
N VAL A 89 -7.13 -7.98 -11.44
CA VAL A 89 -6.38 -7.05 -10.61
C VAL A 89 -5.01 -7.64 -10.32
N LEU A 90 -3.96 -6.81 -10.38
CA LEU A 90 -2.61 -7.16 -9.97
C LEU A 90 -2.13 -6.23 -8.87
N CYS A 91 -1.75 -6.78 -7.72
CA CYS A 91 -1.15 -6.07 -6.61
C CYS A 91 0.36 -6.34 -6.59
N ASP A 92 1.17 -5.34 -6.98
CA ASP A 92 2.62 -5.42 -6.91
C ASP A 92 3.10 -4.97 -5.52
N CYS A 93 3.54 -5.93 -4.73
CA CYS A 93 4.07 -5.76 -3.39
C CYS A 93 5.60 -5.93 -3.34
N SER A 94 6.27 -5.68 -4.47
CA SER A 94 7.72 -5.71 -4.59
C SER A 94 8.39 -4.59 -3.77
N PRO A 95 9.72 -4.68 -3.55
CA PRO A 95 10.47 -3.62 -2.89
C PRO A 95 10.34 -2.24 -3.57
N PRO A 96 10.67 -1.16 -2.85
CA PRO A 96 10.59 0.21 -3.38
C PRO A 96 11.27 0.41 -4.74
N GLY A 97 10.58 1.07 -5.65
CA GLY A 97 11.00 1.42 -7.01
C GLY A 97 10.82 0.32 -8.06
N VAL A 98 10.47 -0.90 -7.64
CA VAL A 98 10.37 -2.05 -8.55
C VAL A 98 9.07 -2.04 -9.35
N ALA A 99 7.94 -1.61 -8.77
CA ALA A 99 6.69 -1.57 -9.54
C ALA A 99 6.75 -0.41 -10.54
N ASP A 100 7.30 0.74 -10.14
CA ASP A 100 7.57 1.88 -11.01
C ASP A 100 8.41 1.48 -12.24
N SER A 101 9.44 0.64 -12.08
CA SER A 101 10.26 0.19 -13.21
C SER A 101 9.59 -0.85 -14.12
N ARG A 102 8.44 -1.41 -13.70
CA ARG A 102 7.66 -2.40 -14.44
C ARG A 102 6.46 -1.84 -15.18
N ILE A 103 6.23 -0.53 -15.16
CA ILE A 103 5.09 0.09 -15.84
C ILE A 103 5.06 -0.32 -17.33
N GLU A 104 6.21 -0.30 -18.01
CA GLU A 104 6.33 -0.74 -19.41
C GLU A 104 6.06 -2.26 -19.58
N GLU A 105 6.47 -3.09 -18.62
CA GLU A 105 6.15 -4.54 -18.60
C GLU A 105 4.62 -4.74 -18.55
N TYR A 106 3.94 -3.94 -17.74
CA TYR A 106 2.49 -4.00 -17.57
C TYR A 106 1.69 -3.54 -18.79
N ASP A 107 2.32 -2.93 -19.79
CA ASP A 107 1.70 -2.58 -21.07
C ASP A 107 1.73 -3.71 -22.11
N THR A 108 2.40 -4.83 -21.82
CA THR A 108 2.48 -5.97 -22.74
C THR A 108 1.18 -6.77 -22.82
N LEU A 109 1.04 -7.58 -23.89
CA LEU A 109 -0.15 -8.43 -24.12
C LEU A 109 -0.39 -9.46 -23.01
N GLU A 110 0.67 -9.88 -22.30
CA GLU A 110 0.60 -10.82 -21.17
C GLU A 110 -0.33 -10.30 -20.07
N TYR A 111 -0.40 -8.97 -19.88
CA TYR A 111 -1.20 -8.33 -18.85
C TYR A 111 -2.51 -7.71 -19.37
N SER A 112 -2.91 -8.02 -20.61
CA SER A 112 -4.09 -7.42 -21.26
C SER A 112 -5.42 -7.66 -20.55
N LYS A 113 -5.51 -8.70 -19.69
CA LYS A 113 -6.68 -8.99 -18.85
C LYS A 113 -6.73 -8.18 -17.55
N ILE A 114 -5.58 -7.65 -17.11
CA ILE A 114 -5.50 -6.85 -15.89
C ILE A 114 -6.12 -5.48 -16.14
N GLN A 115 -7.21 -5.22 -15.43
CA GLN A 115 -7.96 -3.96 -15.49
C GLN A 115 -7.36 -2.92 -14.55
N MET A 116 -6.76 -3.36 -13.44
CA MET A 116 -6.18 -2.47 -12.44
C MET A 116 -4.90 -3.04 -11.83
N PHE A 117 -3.86 -2.22 -11.80
CA PHE A 117 -2.60 -2.48 -11.13
C PHE A 117 -2.52 -1.62 -9.88
N VAL A 118 -2.13 -2.24 -8.77
CA VAL A 118 -2.03 -1.62 -7.45
C VAL A 118 -0.61 -1.78 -6.94
N ALA A 119 0.03 -0.65 -6.64
CA ALA A 119 1.38 -0.63 -6.09
C ALA A 119 1.43 -0.11 -4.64
N GLN A 120 2.61 -0.26 -4.02
CA GLN A 120 2.92 0.20 -2.67
C GLN A 120 3.17 1.72 -2.61
N GLY A 121 3.23 2.28 -1.41
CA GLY A 121 3.37 3.74 -1.21
C GLY A 121 4.69 4.37 -1.62
N SER A 122 5.70 3.56 -1.98
CA SER A 122 6.97 4.02 -2.54
C SER A 122 6.89 4.32 -4.04
N GLU A 123 5.83 3.87 -4.73
CA GLU A 123 5.75 3.85 -6.19
C GLU A 123 5.02 5.10 -6.71
N HIS A 124 5.65 6.26 -6.52
CA HIS A 124 5.04 7.57 -6.77
C HIS A 124 4.72 7.85 -8.24
N ARG A 125 5.35 7.13 -9.19
CA ARG A 125 5.08 7.29 -10.63
C ARG A 125 4.06 6.29 -11.15
N PHE A 126 3.67 5.32 -10.33
CA PHE A 126 2.79 4.23 -10.75
C PHE A 126 1.40 4.72 -11.14
N GLY A 127 0.87 5.73 -10.45
CA GLY A 127 -0.47 6.27 -10.73
C GLY A 127 -0.95 7.18 -9.61
N PRO A 128 -2.23 7.62 -9.62
CA PRO A 128 -2.81 8.38 -8.52
C PRO A 128 -2.63 7.67 -7.18
N GLN A 129 -2.29 8.45 -6.16
CA GLN A 129 -2.14 7.99 -4.79
C GLN A 129 -3.51 7.71 -4.18
N PHE A 130 -3.70 6.53 -3.60
CA PHE A 130 -4.96 6.13 -2.98
C PHE A 130 -4.87 6.06 -1.46
N LEU A 131 -5.92 6.55 -0.78
CA LEU A 131 -6.19 6.33 0.63
C LEU A 131 -7.71 6.30 0.85
N TYR A 132 -8.22 5.26 1.52
CA TYR A 132 -9.61 5.22 1.94
C TYR A 132 -9.78 5.74 3.39
N PRO A 133 -10.81 6.56 3.69
CA PRO A 133 -11.82 7.11 2.78
C PRO A 133 -11.43 8.44 2.11
N ASP A 134 -10.28 9.03 2.45
CA ASP A 134 -9.93 10.42 2.12
C ASP A 134 -9.96 10.72 0.62
N ALA A 135 -9.32 9.87 -0.16
CA ALA A 135 -9.30 9.95 -1.61
C ALA A 135 -10.26 8.94 -2.23
N ARG A 136 -11.44 8.64 -1.65
CA ARG A 136 -12.36 7.66 -2.27
C ARG A 136 -13.05 8.15 -3.54
N LYS A 137 -13.18 9.47 -3.74
CA LYS A 137 -13.99 10.08 -4.81
C LYS A 137 -13.58 9.63 -6.23
N PHE A 138 -12.32 9.22 -6.46
CA PHE A 138 -11.94 8.70 -7.79
C PHE A 138 -12.58 7.34 -8.10
N LEU A 139 -13.02 6.58 -7.08
CA LEU A 139 -13.75 5.32 -7.26
C LEU A 139 -15.16 5.56 -7.85
N ASP A 140 -15.72 6.75 -7.67
CA ASP A 140 -17.03 7.13 -8.20
C ASP A 140 -16.97 7.52 -9.69
N LYS A 141 -15.78 7.59 -10.28
CA LYS A 141 -15.60 7.90 -11.71
C LYS A 141 -16.02 6.71 -12.56
N LYS A 142 -16.68 7.00 -13.71
CA LYS A 142 -17.09 5.97 -14.69
C LYS A 142 -15.95 5.09 -15.18
N GLN A 143 -14.74 5.66 -15.26
CA GLN A 143 -13.53 4.96 -15.64
C GLN A 143 -12.52 5.08 -14.49
N LEU A 144 -12.13 3.94 -13.94
CA LEU A 144 -11.08 3.85 -12.93
C LEU A 144 -9.71 4.00 -13.60
N PRO A 145 -8.70 4.52 -12.89
CA PRO A 145 -7.34 4.53 -13.39
C PRO A 145 -6.85 3.08 -13.50
N ARG A 146 -6.11 2.80 -14.59
CA ARG A 146 -5.50 1.49 -14.80
C ARG A 146 -4.42 1.18 -13.76
N PHE A 147 -3.72 2.21 -13.28
CA PHE A 147 -2.69 2.09 -12.26
C PHE A 147 -3.01 2.99 -11.07
N LEU A 148 -2.71 2.53 -9.86
CA LEU A 148 -2.76 3.34 -8.64
C LEU A 148 -1.73 2.85 -7.64
N HIS A 149 -1.29 3.72 -6.73
CA HIS A 149 -0.44 3.30 -5.62
C HIS A 149 -1.10 3.64 -4.28
N VAL A 150 -1.03 2.71 -3.33
CA VAL A 150 -1.60 2.89 -2.00
C VAL A 150 -0.66 3.76 -1.17
N SER A 151 -1.20 4.75 -0.44
CA SER A 151 -0.41 5.68 0.38
C SER A 151 0.55 5.00 1.35
N THR A 152 1.66 5.66 1.70
CA THR A 152 2.61 5.10 2.70
C THR A 152 1.97 4.88 4.07
N CYS A 153 2.59 4.04 4.91
CA CYS A 153 2.18 3.83 6.30
C CYS A 153 2.10 5.16 7.10
N ASN A 154 3.08 6.06 6.92
CA ASN A 154 3.08 7.35 7.61
C ASN A 154 2.00 8.28 7.05
N THR A 155 1.79 8.30 5.73
CA THR A 155 0.69 9.10 5.14
C THR A 155 -0.68 8.63 5.65
N HIS A 156 -0.90 7.33 5.81
CA HIS A 156 -2.11 6.79 6.47
C HIS A 156 -2.25 7.35 7.89
N THR A 157 -1.18 7.36 8.67
CA THR A 157 -1.20 7.90 10.04
C THR A 157 -1.49 9.40 10.06
N LEU A 158 -0.83 10.19 9.20
CA LEU A 158 -1.04 11.65 9.17
C LEU A 158 -2.47 11.99 8.76
N ALA A 159 -2.98 11.37 7.68
CA ALA A 159 -4.37 11.53 7.29
C ALA A 159 -5.33 11.10 8.41
N GLY A 160 -5.05 9.96 9.05
CA GLY A 160 -5.81 9.47 10.21
C GLY A 160 -5.88 10.47 11.36
N THR A 161 -4.81 11.21 11.66
CA THR A 161 -4.84 12.27 12.68
C THR A 161 -5.67 13.48 12.25
N LEU A 162 -5.67 13.85 10.97
CA LEU A 162 -6.51 14.93 10.45
C LEU A 162 -8.00 14.57 10.47
N ARG A 163 -8.36 13.29 10.36
CA ARG A 163 -9.75 12.81 10.49
C ARG A 163 -10.37 13.13 11.85
N LEU A 164 -9.57 13.41 12.89
CA LEU A 164 -10.08 13.89 14.18
C LEU A 164 -10.80 15.25 14.07
N LEU A 165 -10.56 15.99 12.99
CA LEU A 165 -11.13 17.31 12.74
C LEU A 165 -12.30 17.26 11.74
N ILE A 166 -12.66 16.09 11.22
CA ILE A 166 -13.66 15.92 10.16
C ILE A 166 -14.90 15.25 10.73
N GLU A 167 -16.10 15.72 10.35
CA GLU A 167 -17.35 15.02 10.66
C GLU A 167 -17.86 14.19 9.47
N GLU A 168 -17.92 14.77 8.27
CA GLU A 168 -18.51 14.14 7.08
C GLU A 168 -17.50 13.90 5.95
N SER A 169 -16.68 14.90 5.61
CA SER A 169 -15.84 14.90 4.41
C SER A 169 -14.48 15.58 4.64
N PRO A 170 -13.39 15.07 4.04
CA PRO A 170 -12.09 15.73 4.11
C PRO A 170 -12.04 17.15 3.53
N ASP A 171 -13.04 17.56 2.72
CA ASP A 171 -13.16 18.93 2.21
C ASP A 171 -13.31 19.96 3.34
N GLU A 172 -13.81 19.56 4.51
CA GLU A 172 -13.97 20.41 5.69
C GLU A 172 -12.65 20.95 6.23
N LEU A 173 -11.55 20.19 6.06
CA LEU A 173 -10.23 20.52 6.61
C LEU A 173 -9.77 21.92 6.20
N GLY A 174 -10.05 22.34 4.96
CA GLY A 174 -9.66 23.67 4.48
C GLY A 174 -10.33 24.82 5.24
N SER A 175 -11.51 24.60 5.82
CA SER A 175 -12.25 25.59 6.61
C SER A 175 -11.88 25.55 8.11
N ILE A 176 -11.28 24.45 8.57
CA ILE A 176 -10.97 24.20 9.98
C ILE A 176 -9.51 24.46 10.30
N LEU A 177 -8.60 24.00 9.44
CA LEU A 177 -7.17 23.95 9.69
C LEU A 177 -6.49 25.24 9.23
N GLU A 178 -5.78 25.90 10.15
CA GLU A 178 -4.91 27.03 9.85
C GLU A 178 -3.47 26.57 9.58
N GLU A 179 -3.02 25.55 10.29
CA GLU A 179 -1.69 24.93 10.15
C GLU A 179 -1.71 23.52 10.75
N ALA A 180 -1.03 22.56 10.12
CA ALA A 180 -0.69 21.29 10.72
C ALA A 180 0.82 21.02 10.62
N ASP A 181 1.44 20.80 11.78
CA ASP A 181 2.83 20.42 11.89
C ASP A 181 2.96 18.98 12.41
N PHE A 182 3.83 18.20 11.77
CA PHE A 182 4.08 16.80 12.09
C PHE A 182 5.55 16.52 12.38
N LEU A 183 5.82 15.75 13.43
CA LEU A 183 7.12 15.09 13.64
C LEU A 183 6.92 13.59 13.49
N VAL A 184 7.51 13.04 12.43
CA VAL A 184 7.48 11.61 12.12
C VAL A 184 8.75 10.94 12.63
N ILE A 185 8.60 10.09 13.63
CA ILE A 185 9.69 9.29 14.20
C ILE A 185 9.59 7.90 13.59
N ARG A 186 10.51 7.58 12.69
CA ARG A 186 10.51 6.36 11.90
C ARG A 186 11.31 5.25 12.59
N ARG A 187 10.80 4.02 12.55
CA ARG A 187 11.63 2.82 12.73
C ARG A 187 12.61 2.68 11.56
N ASP A 188 13.73 2.05 11.81
CA ASP A 188 14.79 1.77 10.85
C ASP A 188 14.56 0.48 10.05
N ALA A 189 14.12 -0.58 10.72
CA ALA A 189 13.95 -1.91 10.14
C ALA A 189 12.59 -2.52 10.49
N ASP A 190 12.13 -3.49 9.70
CA ASP A 190 10.99 -4.34 10.05
C ASP A 190 11.48 -5.52 10.88
N MET A 191 10.77 -5.90 11.95
CA MET A 191 11.12 -7.10 12.75
C MET A 191 11.24 -8.38 11.91
N ALA A 192 10.52 -8.45 10.79
CA ALA A 192 10.52 -9.59 9.88
C ALA A 192 11.72 -9.62 8.92
N LYS A 193 12.60 -8.60 8.95
CA LYS A 193 13.76 -8.47 8.07
C LYS A 193 15.04 -8.30 8.89
N ASP A 194 16.11 -8.90 8.39
CA ASP A 194 17.48 -8.70 8.90
C ASP A 194 18.12 -7.50 8.17
N ASP A 195 17.50 -6.33 8.34
CA ASP A 195 17.96 -5.10 7.70
C ASP A 195 19.03 -4.39 8.55
N PRO A 196 19.98 -3.65 7.94
CA PRO A 196 20.97 -2.88 8.69
C PRO A 196 20.30 -1.88 9.63
N HIS A 197 20.62 -1.96 10.92
CA HIS A 197 20.11 -1.05 11.92
C HIS A 197 20.87 0.27 11.95
N VAL A 198 20.15 1.36 12.24
CA VAL A 198 20.80 2.65 12.49
C VAL A 198 21.43 2.62 13.88
N THR A 199 22.65 3.14 14.05
CA THR A 199 23.33 3.14 15.36
C THR A 199 22.95 4.35 16.23
N GLY A 200 22.20 5.31 15.68
CA GLY A 200 21.69 6.49 16.36
C GLY A 200 20.63 7.22 15.54
N PRO A 201 20.00 8.28 16.08
CA PRO A 201 18.97 9.02 15.38
C PRO A 201 19.49 9.67 14.09
N LEU A 202 18.83 9.40 12.96
CA LEU A 202 19.14 10.00 11.66
C LEU A 202 18.09 11.03 11.27
N LEU A 203 18.48 12.30 11.21
CA LEU A 203 17.60 13.37 10.77
C LEU A 203 17.40 13.31 9.25
N VAL A 204 16.14 13.37 8.81
CA VAL A 204 15.80 13.53 7.40
C VAL A 204 15.89 15.00 7.04
N LYS A 205 16.69 15.34 6.03
CA LYS A 205 16.81 16.72 5.54
C LYS A 205 15.47 17.20 4.96
N PRO A 206 15.09 18.47 5.17
CA PRO A 206 13.91 19.03 4.53
C PRO A 206 14.12 19.09 3.00
N GLU A 207 13.05 18.81 2.26
CA GLU A 207 12.99 18.92 0.80
C GLU A 207 12.64 20.34 0.36
N ALA A 208 11.90 21.08 1.19
CA ALA A 208 11.53 22.48 0.99
C ALA A 208 11.02 23.10 2.32
N GLU A 209 10.42 24.29 2.25
CA GLU A 209 9.80 25.00 3.39
C GLU A 209 8.71 24.17 4.11
N TRP A 210 8.05 23.24 3.42
CA TRP A 210 7.07 22.32 4.02
C TRP A 210 7.72 21.11 4.70
N GLY A 211 9.05 21.06 4.77
CA GLY A 211 9.81 20.04 5.48
C GLY A 211 10.04 18.78 4.65
N THR A 212 9.68 17.60 5.16
CA THR A 212 10.02 16.30 4.54
C THR A 212 8.94 15.79 3.58
N HIS A 213 9.26 14.77 2.76
CA HIS A 213 8.31 14.14 1.82
C HIS A 213 6.95 13.79 2.43
N HIS A 214 6.87 13.53 3.74
CA HIS A 214 5.58 13.24 4.40
C HIS A 214 4.53 14.34 4.21
N SER A 215 4.92 15.63 4.28
CA SER A 215 4.00 16.75 4.00
C SER A 215 3.57 16.77 2.54
N ARG A 216 4.53 16.58 1.64
CA ARG A 216 4.29 16.59 0.19
C ARG A 216 3.34 15.46 -0.21
N LEU A 217 3.60 14.23 0.21
CA LEU A 217 2.73 13.08 -0.07
C LEU A 217 1.33 13.23 0.52
N LEU A 218 1.19 13.86 1.70
CA LEU A 218 -0.13 14.13 2.26
C LEU A 218 -0.87 15.21 1.46
N ASN A 219 -0.17 16.26 1.00
CA ASN A 219 -0.76 17.27 0.14
C ASN A 219 -1.08 16.76 -1.27
N GLU A 220 -0.26 15.89 -1.85
CA GLU A 220 -0.54 15.21 -3.13
C GLU A 220 -1.83 14.38 -3.03
N LEU A 221 -2.03 13.66 -1.92
CA LEU A 221 -3.27 12.94 -1.64
C LEU A 221 -4.49 13.88 -1.62
N TYR A 222 -4.47 14.94 -0.80
CA TYR A 222 -5.62 15.84 -0.67
C TYR A 222 -5.85 16.73 -1.90
N SER A 223 -4.80 17.03 -2.66
CA SER A 223 -4.94 17.80 -3.91
C SER A 223 -5.80 17.07 -4.93
N GLN A 224 -5.84 15.72 -4.90
CA GLN A 224 -6.70 14.93 -5.78
C GLN A 224 -8.21 15.14 -5.53
N ILE A 225 -8.58 15.61 -4.34
CA ILE A 225 -9.96 15.98 -4.00
C ILE A 225 -10.19 17.50 -3.99
N GLY A 226 -9.21 18.29 -4.48
CA GLY A 226 -9.32 19.75 -4.57
C GLY A 226 -8.92 20.49 -3.30
N THR A 227 -8.31 19.81 -2.32
CA THR A 227 -7.96 20.39 -1.02
C THR A 227 -6.44 20.56 -0.89
N LYS A 228 -5.98 21.78 -0.65
CA LYS A 228 -4.58 22.08 -0.33
C LYS A 228 -4.47 22.45 1.14
N LEU A 229 -3.65 21.73 1.90
CA LEU A 229 -3.52 21.92 3.33
C LEU A 229 -2.19 22.63 3.69
N PRO A 230 -2.20 23.52 4.70
CA PRO A 230 -0.99 24.15 5.23
C PRO A 230 -0.23 23.17 6.12
N LEU A 231 0.58 22.29 5.50
CA LEU A 231 1.27 21.18 6.16
C LEU A 231 2.78 21.43 6.25
N THR A 232 3.35 21.16 7.42
CA THR A 232 4.79 21.03 7.64
C THR A 232 5.12 19.68 8.28
N SER A 233 6.32 19.15 8.01
CA SER A 233 6.77 17.92 8.64
C SER A 233 8.27 17.86 8.84
N SER A 234 8.68 17.31 9.99
CA SER A 234 10.03 16.87 10.26
C SER A 234 10.05 15.35 10.39
N SER A 235 11.19 14.72 10.10
CA SER A 235 11.34 13.28 10.28
C SER A 235 12.69 12.90 10.84
N VAL A 236 12.71 11.92 11.73
CA VAL A 236 13.92 11.28 12.24
C VAL A 236 13.74 9.77 12.19
N THR A 237 14.78 9.03 11.85
CA THR A 237 14.80 7.56 11.95
C THR A 237 15.55 7.16 13.22
N ILE A 238 14.98 6.25 14.00
CA ILE A 238 15.56 5.74 15.25
C ILE A 238 15.79 4.23 15.16
N ASN A 239 16.68 3.71 16.01
CA ASN A 239 16.90 2.28 16.15
C ASN A 239 15.75 1.66 16.94
N SER A 240 14.74 1.22 16.22
CA SER A 240 13.58 0.54 16.80
C SER A 240 12.91 -0.23 15.69
N PRO A 241 12.60 -1.53 15.86
CA PRO A 241 11.95 -2.31 14.81
C PRO A 241 10.42 -2.31 14.92
N TYR A 242 9.84 -1.62 15.91
CA TYR A 242 8.43 -1.74 16.27
C TYR A 242 7.51 -0.86 15.40
N MET A 243 7.25 0.37 15.82
CA MET A 243 6.27 1.24 15.18
C MET A 243 6.83 2.64 14.94
N HIS A 244 6.30 3.30 13.91
CA HIS A 244 6.45 4.74 13.76
C HIS A 244 5.68 5.47 14.87
N LEU A 245 6.20 6.61 15.30
CA LEU A 245 5.49 7.54 16.17
C LEU A 245 5.26 8.84 15.40
N VAL A 246 4.09 9.43 15.58
CA VAL A 246 3.77 10.75 15.03
C VAL A 246 3.37 11.65 16.18
N ARG A 247 4.13 12.72 16.36
CA ARG A 247 3.70 13.88 17.16
C ARG A 247 3.12 14.90 16.19
N PHE A 248 1.99 15.49 16.55
CA PHE A 248 1.35 16.51 15.72
C PHE A 248 0.96 17.74 16.53
N ARG A 249 0.87 18.89 15.86
CA ARG A 249 0.32 20.13 16.37
C ARG A 249 -0.59 20.73 15.31
N PHE A 250 -1.86 20.94 15.66
CA PHE A 250 -2.81 21.62 14.79
C PHE A 250 -3.14 23.00 15.35
N ARG A 251 -3.07 24.00 14.48
CA ARG A 251 -3.61 25.33 14.73
C ARG A 251 -4.92 25.44 13.94
N LEU A 252 -6.00 25.74 14.65
CA LEU A 252 -7.35 25.74 14.09
C LEU A 252 -7.81 27.17 13.88
N LYS A 253 -8.55 27.42 12.80
CA LYS A 253 -9.07 28.76 12.44
C LYS A 253 -10.08 29.32 13.44
N LYS A 254 -10.64 28.45 14.28
CA LYS A 254 -11.62 28.78 15.33
C LYS A 254 -11.31 28.00 16.59
N THR A 255 -11.78 28.49 17.72
CA THR A 255 -11.69 27.78 18.99
C THR A 255 -12.70 26.64 19.04
N TYR A 256 -12.21 25.43 19.26
CA TYR A 256 -13.05 24.26 19.52
C TYR A 256 -12.91 23.86 20.99
N ARG A 257 -14.02 23.46 21.62
CA ARG A 257 -14.00 22.93 22.99
C ARG A 257 -13.65 21.46 22.93
N LYS A 258 -12.67 21.04 23.74
CA LYS A 258 -12.43 19.62 24.00
C LYS A 258 -13.67 19.05 24.69
N LYS A 259 -14.34 18.07 24.05
CA LYS A 259 -15.35 17.28 24.76
C LYS A 259 -14.62 16.47 25.83
N SER A 260 -14.95 16.71 27.09
CA SER A 260 -14.59 15.81 28.18
C SER A 260 -15.44 14.56 28.02
N PHE A 261 -14.80 13.41 27.87
CA PHE A 261 -15.45 12.10 27.93
C PHE A 261 -15.47 11.62 29.38
#